data_AF-A0AAN7IUG5-F1
#
_entry.id   AF-A0AAN7IUG5-F1
#
_cell.length_a   1.000
_cell.length_b   1.000
_cell.length_c   1.000
_cell.angle_alpha   90.00
_cell.angle_beta   90.00
_cell.angle_gamma   90.00
#
_symmetry.space_group_name_H-M   'P 1'
#
loop_
_entity.id
_entity.type
_entity.pdbx_description
1 polymer ?
#
loop_
_entity_poly.entity_id
_entity_poly.type
_entity_poly.pdbx_seq_one_letter_code
_entity_poly.pdbx_strand_id
1 'polypeptide(L)'
;MGERKVLNKYIPPDFDPSKLPRVQKPKNDQIKVRMMLPMSIRCKTCGNYIYKGTKFNSRKENVMGETYLGIQIFRFYFKCTTCSSEITMKTDPQNSDYVVESGATRNFEPWREDDDLVETKKRKREAEEMGDAMKGLENKALDSKREMEIDAGLSEMKSMKSRREGVSFDAMLGALKSREEEKKKLEEEEDEALIKSIFCKPKNEDCVKKIHEDDVKWQHVSLTKKEKENPGGKGVPGDANKFVFKSSTVGSRISVVKKPACDHSNSKK
;
A
#
# COMPACT_ATOMS: atom_id res chain seq x y z
N MET A 1 -27.28 37.21 38.45
CA MET A 1 -26.96 36.89 37.03
C MET A 1 -28.26 36.94 36.25
N GLY A 2 -28.28 37.59 35.09
CA GLY A 2 -29.47 37.58 34.23
C GLY A 2 -29.78 36.17 33.73
N GLU A 3 -31.06 35.86 33.56
CA GLU A 3 -31.52 34.57 33.05
C GLU A 3 -31.08 34.34 31.60
N ARG A 4 -30.87 33.08 31.19
CA ARG A 4 -30.51 32.75 29.79
C ARG A 4 -31.63 33.15 28.80
N LYS A 5 -32.88 33.08 29.23
CA LYS A 5 -34.07 33.43 28.44
C LYS A 5 -34.80 34.58 29.12
N VAL A 6 -34.25 35.77 29.01
CA VAL A 6 -34.89 36.98 29.52
C VAL A 6 -36.13 37.29 28.67
N LEU A 7 -37.31 37.33 29.30
CA LEU A 7 -38.57 37.68 28.63
C LEU A 7 -38.58 39.14 28.16
N ASN A 8 -38.22 40.07 29.05
CA ASN A 8 -38.25 41.50 28.78
C ASN A 8 -36.87 42.12 29.02
N LYS A 9 -36.35 42.82 28.00
CA LYS A 9 -35.19 43.70 28.16
C LYS A 9 -35.70 45.12 28.32
N TYR A 10 -35.17 45.86 29.29
CA TYR A 10 -35.48 47.28 29.43
C TYR A 10 -34.99 48.04 28.18
N ILE A 11 -35.90 48.76 27.53
CA ILE A 11 -35.62 49.65 26.41
C ILE A 11 -35.82 51.07 26.95
N PRO A 12 -34.83 51.97 26.86
CA PRO A 12 -34.99 53.34 27.35
C PRO A 12 -36.09 54.08 26.58
N PRO A 13 -36.81 55.02 27.22
CA PRO A 13 -37.98 55.68 26.63
C PRO A 13 -37.66 56.51 25.39
N ASP A 14 -36.42 56.99 25.24
CA ASP A 14 -35.95 57.77 24.10
C ASP A 14 -35.43 56.92 22.92
N PHE A 15 -35.57 55.59 22.99
CA PHE A 15 -35.00 54.67 22.00
C PHE A 15 -35.85 54.60 20.72
N ASP A 16 -35.33 55.16 19.64
CA ASP A 16 -35.93 55.04 18.30
C ASP A 16 -35.21 53.98 17.45
N PRO A 17 -35.89 52.91 17.01
CA PRO A 17 -35.29 51.86 16.20
C PRO A 17 -34.85 52.33 14.81
N SER A 18 -35.46 53.42 14.30
CA SER A 18 -35.17 53.97 12.96
C SER A 18 -33.84 54.74 12.89
N LYS A 19 -33.33 55.22 14.04
CA LYS A 19 -32.09 56.01 14.10
C LYS A 19 -30.83 55.15 14.12
N LEU A 20 -30.96 53.83 14.30
CA LEU A 20 -29.82 52.92 14.42
C LEU A 20 -29.39 52.38 13.04
N PRO A 21 -28.14 52.62 12.61
CA PRO A 21 -27.63 52.03 11.39
C PRO A 21 -27.41 50.53 11.57
N ARG A 22 -27.84 49.74 10.58
CA ARG A 22 -27.45 48.33 10.50
C ARG A 22 -26.01 48.26 10.01
N VAL A 23 -25.13 47.67 10.82
CA VAL A 23 -23.73 47.45 10.44
C VAL A 23 -23.70 46.51 9.22
N GLN A 24 -23.37 47.05 8.05
CA GLN A 24 -23.13 46.26 6.86
C GLN A 24 -21.73 45.67 6.93
N LYS A 25 -21.68 44.35 7.06
CA LYS A 25 -20.44 43.58 7.03
C LYS A 25 -19.98 43.37 5.58
N PRO A 26 -18.67 43.37 5.31
CA PRO A 26 -18.17 43.04 3.99
C PRO A 26 -18.56 41.61 3.60
N LYS A 27 -18.74 41.37 2.30
CA LYS A 27 -19.21 40.07 1.77
C LYS A 27 -18.23 38.92 2.04
N ASN A 28 -16.95 39.22 2.25
CA ASN A 28 -15.87 38.26 2.54
C ASN A 28 -15.58 38.13 4.03
N ASP A 29 -16.62 38.19 4.85
CA ASP A 29 -16.48 38.08 6.30
C ASP A 29 -16.03 36.68 6.72
N GLN A 30 -14.95 36.62 7.50
CA GLN A 30 -14.49 35.38 8.11
C GLN A 30 -15.22 35.13 9.45
N ILE A 31 -16.05 34.10 9.48
CA ILE A 31 -16.83 33.71 10.66
C ILE A 31 -16.09 32.60 11.41
N LYS A 32 -15.89 32.76 12.72
CA LYS A 32 -15.30 31.71 13.56
C LYS A 32 -16.34 30.63 13.85
N VAL A 33 -16.11 29.40 13.41
CA VAL A 33 -16.99 28.25 13.62
C VAL A 33 -16.19 27.09 14.18
N ARG A 34 -16.74 26.39 15.18
CA ARG A 34 -16.15 25.15 15.70
C ARG A 34 -16.72 23.96 14.93
N MET A 35 -15.87 23.25 14.18
CA MET A 35 -16.26 22.14 13.31
C MET A 35 -15.46 20.87 13.66
N MET A 36 -15.97 19.73 13.19
CA MET A 36 -15.26 18.45 13.21
C MET A 36 -14.69 18.14 11.83
N LEU A 37 -13.55 17.46 11.77
CA LEU A 37 -12.91 17.11 10.50
C LEU A 37 -13.71 15.97 9.82
N PRO A 38 -14.20 16.16 8.58
CA PRO A 38 -15.04 15.16 7.91
C PRO A 38 -14.25 13.95 7.38
N MET A 39 -12.95 14.14 7.12
CA MET A 39 -12.04 13.11 6.59
C MET A 39 -10.74 13.07 7.40
N SER A 40 -9.98 11.99 7.29
CA SER A 40 -8.61 11.93 7.81
C SER A 40 -7.65 12.60 6.82
N ILE A 41 -6.74 13.42 7.34
CA ILE A 41 -5.76 14.15 6.54
C ILE A 41 -4.37 14.02 7.15
N ARG A 42 -3.35 14.15 6.30
CA ARG A 42 -1.95 14.28 6.66
C ARG A 42 -1.48 15.69 6.37
N CYS A 43 -0.93 16.38 7.36
CA CYS A 43 -0.35 17.70 7.16
C CYS A 43 0.90 17.61 6.29
N LYS A 44 1.01 18.47 5.28
CA LYS A 44 2.17 18.51 4.37
C LYS A 44 3.45 18.99 5.07
N THR A 45 3.31 19.88 6.06
CA THR A 45 4.46 20.54 6.71
C THR A 45 5.12 19.67 7.78
N CYS A 46 4.34 19.03 8.66
CA CYS A 46 4.88 18.26 9.79
C CYS A 46 4.62 16.75 9.67
N GLY A 47 3.88 16.30 8.66
CA GLY A 47 3.50 14.90 8.52
C GLY A 47 2.53 14.38 9.58
N ASN A 48 2.03 15.22 10.49
CA ASN A 48 1.08 14.81 11.51
C ASN A 48 -0.26 14.40 10.86
N TYR A 49 -0.84 13.32 11.38
CA TYR A 49 -2.13 12.80 10.95
C TYR A 49 -3.24 13.38 11.82
N ILE A 50 -4.20 14.03 11.19
CA ILE A 50 -5.41 14.52 11.84
C ILE A 50 -6.54 13.59 11.43
N TYR A 51 -7.07 12.86 12.41
CA TYR A 51 -8.11 11.87 12.19
C TYR A 51 -9.49 12.53 12.03
N LYS A 52 -10.40 11.80 11.37
CA LYS A 52 -11.82 12.15 11.25
C LYS A 52 -12.42 12.38 12.64
N GLY A 53 -13.25 13.41 12.76
CA GLY A 53 -13.92 13.77 14.02
C GLY A 53 -13.11 14.68 14.94
N THR A 54 -11.87 15.03 14.59
CA THR A 54 -11.09 16.00 15.38
C THR A 54 -11.78 17.36 15.39
N LYS A 55 -12.04 17.92 16.58
CA LYS A 55 -12.69 19.23 16.75
C LYS A 55 -11.67 20.35 16.62
N PHE A 56 -11.94 21.34 15.77
CA PHE A 56 -11.09 22.52 15.61
C PHE A 56 -11.92 23.80 15.53
N ASN A 57 -11.27 24.90 15.91
CA ASN A 57 -11.78 26.24 15.65
C ASN A 57 -11.36 26.62 14.23
N SER A 58 -12.33 26.84 13.36
CA SER A 58 -12.13 27.20 11.96
C SER A 58 -12.59 28.63 11.69
N ARG A 59 -11.99 29.26 10.69
CA ARG A 59 -12.52 30.46 10.06
C ARG A 59 -13.23 30.03 8.78
N LYS A 60 -14.52 30.32 8.69
CA LYS A 60 -15.37 30.06 7.53
C LYS A 60 -15.41 31.32 6.66
N GLU A 61 -15.13 31.17 5.38
CA GLU A 61 -15.28 32.19 4.34
C GLU A 61 -16.17 31.66 3.21
N ASN A 62 -16.93 32.53 2.58
CA ASN A 62 -17.69 32.19 1.38
C ASN A 62 -16.78 32.40 0.16
N VAL A 63 -16.64 31.38 -0.68
CA VAL A 63 -15.81 31.49 -1.89
C VAL A 63 -16.55 32.33 -2.93
N MET A 64 -15.98 33.47 -3.30
CA MET A 64 -16.56 34.37 -4.29
C MET A 64 -16.35 33.80 -5.71
N GLY A 65 -17.44 33.67 -6.49
CA GLY A 65 -17.39 33.23 -7.88
C GLY A 65 -17.60 31.72 -8.10
N GLU A 66 -17.62 30.92 -7.04
CA GLU A 66 -17.88 29.47 -7.12
C GLU A 66 -19.20 29.14 -6.40
N THR A 67 -20.25 28.87 -7.19
CA THR A 67 -21.54 28.40 -6.69
C THR A 67 -22.00 27.20 -7.50
N TYR A 68 -22.48 26.17 -6.84
CA TYR A 68 -23.01 24.97 -7.50
C TYR A 68 -24.53 25.01 -7.48
N LEU A 69 -25.17 25.18 -8.65
CA LEU A 69 -26.63 25.24 -8.78
C LEU A 69 -27.31 26.22 -7.79
N GLY A 70 -26.63 27.33 -7.45
CA GLY A 70 -27.10 28.33 -6.49
C GLY A 70 -26.72 28.08 -5.01
N ILE A 71 -26.07 26.95 -4.72
CA ILE A 71 -25.52 26.63 -3.40
C ILE A 71 -24.14 27.29 -3.25
N GLN A 72 -23.95 27.98 -2.13
CA GLN A 72 -22.68 28.63 -1.79
C GLN A 72 -21.62 27.62 -1.38
N ILE A 73 -20.42 27.75 -1.92
CA ILE A 73 -19.25 26.96 -1.52
C ILE A 73 -18.52 27.71 -0.40
N PHE A 74 -18.20 26.99 0.67
CA PHE A 74 -17.49 27.52 1.82
C PHE A 74 -16.05 27.01 1.85
N ARG A 75 -15.14 27.91 2.20
CA ARG A 75 -13.74 27.60 2.49
C ARG A 75 -13.51 27.71 3.99
N PHE A 76 -12.92 26.68 4.56
CA PHE A 76 -12.55 26.64 5.98
C PHE A 76 -11.04 26.71 6.13
N TYR A 77 -10.60 27.60 7.00
CA TYR A 77 -9.21 27.71 7.45
C TYR A 77 -9.12 27.17 8.86
N PHE A 78 -8.22 26.20 9.09
CA PHE A 78 -7.91 25.72 10.42
C PHE A 78 -6.41 25.49 10.55
N LYS A 79 -5.93 25.41 11.79
CA LYS A 79 -4.50 25.23 12.07
C LYS A 79 -4.22 23.78 12.45
N CYS A 80 -3.08 23.26 12.00
CA CYS A 80 -2.56 22.00 12.52
C CYS A 80 -2.21 22.13 14.01
N THR A 81 -2.44 21.09 14.79
CA THR A 81 -2.15 21.07 16.24
C THR A 81 -0.66 21.14 16.55
N THR A 82 0.21 20.68 15.65
CA THR A 82 1.66 20.58 15.89
C THR A 82 2.42 21.76 15.32
N CYS A 83 2.30 22.02 14.01
CA CYS A 83 3.10 23.04 13.31
C CYS A 83 2.37 24.39 13.18
N SER A 84 1.12 24.50 13.64
CA SER A 84 0.29 25.70 13.49
C SER A 84 0.12 26.22 12.06
N SER A 85 0.51 25.44 11.05
CA SER A 85 0.31 25.78 9.64
C SER A 85 -1.17 25.78 9.32
N GLU A 86 -1.60 26.74 8.49
CA GLU A 86 -2.99 26.83 8.06
C GLU A 86 -3.26 25.79 6.97
N ILE A 87 -4.33 25.02 7.15
CA ILE A 87 -4.86 24.04 6.22
C ILE A 87 -6.20 24.59 5.72
N THR A 88 -6.43 24.46 4.43
CA THR A 88 -7.65 24.95 3.77
C THR A 88 -8.42 23.80 3.15
N MET A 89 -9.74 23.82 3.35
CA MET A 89 -10.67 22.86 2.76
C MET A 89 -11.90 23.58 2.22
N LYS A 90 -12.38 23.14 1.06
CA LYS A 90 -13.62 23.58 0.41
C LYS A 90 -14.72 22.53 0.58
N THR A 91 -15.96 22.97 0.52
CA THR A 91 -17.15 22.11 0.44
C THR A 91 -17.47 21.78 -1.01
N ASP A 92 -17.72 20.52 -1.34
CA ASP A 92 -18.10 20.08 -2.69
C ASP A 92 -19.52 19.53 -2.67
N PRO A 93 -20.53 20.37 -2.99
CA PRO A 93 -21.94 19.96 -2.92
C PRO A 93 -22.31 18.86 -3.95
N GLN A 94 -21.54 18.71 -5.04
CA GLN A 94 -21.78 17.66 -6.03
C GLN A 94 -21.58 16.25 -5.45
N ASN A 95 -20.53 16.06 -4.65
CA ASN A 95 -20.17 14.75 -4.09
C ASN A 95 -20.55 14.61 -2.61
N SER A 96 -21.25 15.60 -2.03
CA SER A 96 -21.55 15.70 -0.60
C SER A 96 -20.31 15.62 0.31
N ASP A 97 -19.14 15.95 -0.23
CA ASP A 97 -17.84 15.74 0.39
C ASP A 97 -17.09 17.08 0.55
N TYR A 98 -15.86 17.02 1.03
CA TYR A 98 -14.98 18.18 1.12
C TYR A 98 -13.68 17.88 0.36
N VAL A 99 -13.07 18.91 -0.22
CA VAL A 99 -11.78 18.82 -0.90
C VAL A 99 -10.77 19.70 -0.18
N VAL A 100 -9.57 19.15 0.03
CA VAL A 100 -8.45 19.87 0.63
C VAL A 100 -7.75 20.66 -0.48
N GLU A 101 -7.68 21.99 -0.37
CA GLU A 101 -6.96 22.82 -1.33
C GLU A 101 -5.47 22.91 -0.96
N SER A 102 -5.15 23.36 0.26
CA SER A 102 -3.77 23.63 0.69
C SER A 102 -3.47 23.15 2.11
N GLY A 103 -2.20 22.85 2.36
CA GLY A 103 -1.67 22.53 3.69
C GLY A 103 -1.78 21.06 4.13
N ALA A 104 -2.59 20.24 3.45
CA ALA A 104 -2.71 18.82 3.76
C ALA A 104 -3.00 17.96 2.52
N THR A 105 -2.87 16.65 2.69
CA THR A 105 -3.33 15.63 1.74
C THR A 105 -4.37 14.77 2.44
N ARG A 106 -5.42 14.36 1.73
CA ARG A 106 -6.37 13.35 2.24
C ARG A 106 -5.63 12.03 2.40
N ASN A 107 -5.95 11.27 3.44
CA ASN A 107 -5.44 9.91 3.55
C ASN A 107 -6.09 9.04 2.45
N PHE A 108 -5.29 8.15 1.88
CA PHE A 108 -5.75 7.25 0.84
C PHE A 108 -6.63 6.14 1.43
N GLU A 109 -7.83 5.99 0.89
CA GLU A 109 -8.79 4.95 1.26
C GLU A 109 -8.95 4.01 0.05
N PRO A 110 -8.45 2.76 0.10
CA PRO A 110 -8.45 1.85 -1.05
C PRO A 110 -9.84 1.62 -1.67
N TRP A 111 -10.87 1.51 -0.84
CA TRP A 111 -12.25 1.29 -1.29
C TRP A 111 -12.79 2.42 -2.17
N ARG A 112 -12.28 3.65 -2.03
CA ARG A 112 -12.72 4.79 -2.84
C ARG A 112 -12.25 4.68 -4.29
N GLU A 113 -11.00 4.28 -4.50
CA GLU A 113 -10.48 4.02 -5.85
C GLU A 113 -11.16 2.81 -6.48
N ASP A 114 -11.41 1.76 -5.69
CA ASP A 114 -12.14 0.59 -6.18
C ASP A 114 -13.56 0.97 -6.66
N ASP A 115 -14.28 1.80 -5.88
CA ASP A 115 -15.61 2.29 -6.26
C ASP A 115 -15.56 3.15 -7.53
N ASP A 116 -14.61 4.07 -7.64
CA ASP A 116 -14.42 4.91 -8.84
C ASP A 116 -14.08 4.05 -10.08
N LEU A 117 -13.23 3.02 -9.91
CA LEU A 117 -12.88 2.08 -10.97
C LEU A 117 -14.07 1.21 -11.37
N VAL A 118 -14.89 0.78 -10.42
CA VAL A 118 -16.11 0.01 -10.69
C VAL A 118 -17.13 0.88 -11.42
N GLU A 119 -17.34 2.12 -10.99
CA GLU A 119 -18.29 3.04 -11.63
C GLU A 119 -17.85 3.39 -13.05
N THR A 120 -16.57 3.68 -13.26
CA THR A 120 -16.03 3.94 -14.61
C THR A 120 -16.13 2.73 -15.53
N LYS A 121 -15.90 1.51 -15.02
CA LYS A 121 -16.10 0.26 -15.77
C LYS A 121 -17.57 0.04 -16.13
N LYS A 122 -18.49 0.27 -15.19
CA LYS A 122 -19.94 0.18 -15.41
C LYS A 122 -20.39 1.17 -16.48
N ARG A 123 -19.99 2.43 -16.38
CA ARG A 123 -20.32 3.47 -17.39
C ARG A 123 -19.80 3.13 -18.77
N LYS A 124 -18.58 2.57 -18.89
CA LYS A 124 -18.05 2.10 -20.19
C LYS A 124 -18.90 0.97 -20.76
N ARG A 125 -19.26 0.00 -19.94
CA ARG A 125 -20.13 -1.11 -20.33
C ARG A 125 -21.53 -0.63 -20.75
N GLU A 126 -22.13 0.27 -19.99
CA GLU A 126 -23.44 0.87 -20.30
C GLU A 126 -23.38 1.71 -21.59
N ALA A 127 -22.30 2.45 -21.85
CA ALA A 127 -22.12 3.19 -23.09
C ALA A 127 -22.01 2.26 -24.30
N GLU A 128 -21.35 1.10 -24.14
CA GLU A 128 -21.29 0.07 -25.16
C GLU A 128 -22.62 -0.66 -25.40
N GLU A 129 -23.46 -0.76 -24.36
CA GLU A 129 -24.76 -1.44 -24.39
C GLU A 129 -25.90 -0.48 -24.82
N MET A 130 -25.75 0.83 -24.65
CA MET A 130 -26.77 1.84 -25.01
C MET A 130 -27.09 1.90 -26.50
N GLY A 131 -26.18 1.41 -27.36
CA GLY A 131 -26.39 1.35 -28.81
C GLY A 131 -27.12 0.09 -29.29
N ASP A 132 -26.90 -1.06 -28.64
CA ASP A 132 -27.35 -2.37 -29.11
C ASP A 132 -27.78 -3.29 -27.96
N ALA A 133 -29.09 -3.53 -27.85
CA ALA A 133 -29.66 -4.41 -26.83
C ALA A 133 -29.16 -5.86 -26.92
N MET A 134 -28.81 -6.33 -28.12
CA MET A 134 -28.24 -7.68 -28.34
C MET A 134 -26.85 -7.82 -27.71
N LYS A 135 -26.01 -6.78 -27.80
CA LYS A 135 -24.67 -6.77 -27.22
C LYS A 135 -24.71 -6.88 -25.69
N GLY A 136 -25.69 -6.24 -25.04
CA GLY A 136 -25.91 -6.38 -23.61
C GLY A 136 -26.31 -7.80 -23.19
N LEU A 137 -27.13 -8.48 -23.99
CA LEU A 137 -27.50 -9.89 -23.75
C LEU A 137 -26.30 -10.82 -23.96
N GLU A 138 -25.49 -10.60 -24.99
CA GLU A 138 -24.27 -11.36 -25.24
C GLU A 138 -23.26 -11.21 -24.09
N ASN A 139 -23.03 -9.99 -23.61
CA ASN A 139 -22.14 -9.74 -22.47
C ASN A 139 -22.62 -10.45 -21.19
N LYS A 140 -23.93 -10.44 -20.92
CA LYS A 140 -24.51 -11.17 -19.78
C LYS A 140 -24.33 -12.67 -19.92
N ALA A 141 -24.55 -13.24 -21.12
CA ALA A 141 -24.33 -14.65 -21.38
C ALA A 141 -22.85 -15.05 -21.22
N LEU A 142 -21.92 -14.20 -21.67
CA LEU A 142 -20.48 -14.39 -21.48
C LEU A 142 -20.06 -14.32 -20.01
N ASP A 143 -20.65 -13.42 -19.22
CA ASP A 143 -20.41 -13.34 -17.79
C ASP A 143 -20.94 -14.57 -17.06
N SER A 144 -22.18 -14.98 -17.31
CA SER A 144 -22.75 -16.20 -16.73
C SER A 144 -21.95 -17.44 -17.11
N LYS A 145 -21.46 -17.53 -18.36
CA LYS A 145 -20.59 -18.63 -18.78
C LYS A 145 -19.27 -18.63 -18.02
N ARG A 146 -18.63 -17.46 -17.85
CA ARG A 146 -17.40 -17.33 -17.05
C ARG A 146 -17.61 -17.72 -15.59
N GLU A 147 -18.72 -17.29 -14.98
CA GLU A 147 -19.07 -17.67 -13.61
C GLU A 147 -19.24 -19.19 -13.48
N MET A 148 -19.94 -19.84 -14.43
CA MET A 148 -20.09 -21.30 -14.46
C MET A 148 -18.75 -22.03 -14.61
N GLU A 149 -17.85 -21.54 -15.48
CA GLU A 149 -16.52 -22.12 -15.66
C GLU A 149 -15.66 -21.99 -14.40
N ILE A 150 -15.73 -20.84 -13.72
CA ILE A 150 -15.05 -20.61 -12.43
C ILE A 150 -15.59 -21.57 -11.37
N ASP A 151 -16.91 -21.71 -11.25
CA ASP A 151 -17.54 -22.60 -10.28
C ASP A 151 -17.24 -24.07 -10.55
N ALA A 152 -17.23 -24.48 -11.81
CA ALA A 152 -16.82 -25.82 -12.22
C ALA A 152 -15.35 -26.09 -11.83
N GLY A 153 -14.44 -25.14 -12.10
CA GLY A 153 -13.04 -25.22 -11.70
C GLY A 153 -12.84 -25.28 -10.17
N LEU A 154 -13.61 -24.49 -9.41
CA LEU A 154 -13.61 -24.55 -7.95
C LEU A 154 -14.13 -25.90 -7.41
N SER A 155 -15.17 -26.45 -8.04
CA SER A 155 -15.74 -27.76 -7.69
C SER A 155 -14.74 -28.88 -7.95
N GLU A 156 -14.06 -28.86 -9.10
CA GLU A 156 -13.02 -29.82 -9.44
C GLU A 156 -11.86 -29.76 -8.42
N MET A 157 -11.35 -28.57 -8.10
CA MET A 157 -10.30 -28.40 -7.09
C MET A 157 -10.74 -28.90 -5.70
N LYS A 158 -11.97 -28.62 -5.28
CA LYS A 158 -12.52 -29.15 -4.02
C LYS A 158 -12.59 -30.68 -4.03
N SER A 159 -13.03 -31.29 -5.13
CA SER A 159 -13.11 -32.74 -5.25
C SER A 159 -11.74 -33.42 -5.18
N MET A 160 -10.74 -32.84 -5.86
CA MET A 160 -9.35 -33.29 -5.84
C MET A 160 -8.72 -33.14 -4.45
N LYS A 161 -9.04 -32.03 -3.76
CA LYS A 161 -8.59 -31.80 -2.38
C LYS A 161 -9.17 -32.84 -1.43
N SER A 162 -10.48 -33.10 -1.48
CA SER A 162 -11.12 -34.11 -0.62
C SER A 162 -10.54 -35.51 -0.82
N ARG A 163 -10.29 -35.91 -2.08
CA ARG A 163 -9.61 -37.18 -2.39
C ARG A 163 -8.19 -37.28 -1.81
N ARG A 164 -7.51 -36.16 -1.60
CA ARG A 164 -6.13 -36.07 -1.11
C ARG A 164 -6.03 -35.71 0.37
N GLU A 165 -7.15 -35.60 1.10
CA GLU A 165 -7.17 -35.20 2.52
C GLU A 165 -6.32 -36.09 3.44
N GLY A 166 -6.14 -37.37 3.08
CA GLY A 166 -5.32 -38.31 3.86
C GLY A 166 -3.81 -38.21 3.63
N VAL A 167 -3.33 -37.43 2.65
CA VAL A 167 -1.90 -37.34 2.31
C VAL A 167 -1.35 -35.99 2.78
N SER A 168 -0.47 -36.00 3.78
CA SER A 168 0.14 -34.76 4.26
C SER A 168 1.15 -34.22 3.22
N PHE A 169 1.05 -32.92 2.94
CA PHE A 169 1.97 -32.26 2.00
C PHE A 169 3.42 -32.33 2.48
N ASP A 170 3.65 -32.28 3.79
CA ASP A 170 4.98 -32.33 4.39
C ASP A 170 5.65 -33.70 4.25
N ALA A 171 4.87 -34.79 4.36
CA ALA A 171 5.38 -36.14 4.14
C ALA A 171 5.76 -36.39 2.67
N MET A 172 4.97 -35.89 1.72
CA MET A 172 5.33 -35.99 0.28
C MET A 172 6.55 -35.15 -0.06
N LEU A 173 6.65 -33.93 0.47
CA LEU A 173 7.82 -33.07 0.26
C LEU A 173 9.08 -33.64 0.91
N GLY A 174 8.95 -34.25 2.09
CA GLY A 174 10.03 -34.98 2.75
C GLY A 174 10.54 -36.14 1.90
N ALA A 175 9.64 -37.00 1.42
CA ALA A 175 10.02 -38.15 0.58
C ALA A 175 10.68 -37.73 -0.76
N LEU A 176 10.24 -36.64 -1.38
CA LEU A 176 10.85 -36.12 -2.60
C LEU A 176 12.24 -35.53 -2.35
N LYS A 177 12.42 -34.77 -1.26
CA LYS A 177 13.72 -34.24 -0.87
C LYS A 177 14.71 -35.34 -0.52
N SER A 178 14.31 -36.33 0.27
CA SER A 178 15.17 -37.48 0.59
C SER A 178 15.60 -38.23 -0.67
N ARG A 179 14.68 -38.42 -1.64
CA ARG A 179 15.00 -39.05 -2.92
C ARG A 179 15.93 -38.20 -3.79
N GLU A 180 15.80 -36.88 -3.78
CA GLU A 180 16.73 -35.99 -4.48
C GLU A 180 18.12 -35.96 -3.82
N GLU A 181 18.18 -35.97 -2.49
CA GLU A 181 19.43 -36.06 -1.73
C GLU A 181 20.15 -37.39 -1.97
N GLU A 182 19.42 -38.51 -2.05
CA GLU A 182 19.97 -39.83 -2.39
C GLU A 182 20.53 -39.88 -3.82
N LYS A 183 19.81 -39.31 -4.79
CA LYS A 183 20.29 -39.23 -6.18
C LYS A 183 21.55 -38.38 -6.32
N LYS A 184 21.60 -37.23 -5.64
CA LYS A 184 22.79 -36.37 -5.64
C LYS A 184 24.00 -37.07 -5.04
N LYS A 185 23.82 -37.86 -3.98
CA LYS A 185 24.91 -38.65 -3.40
C LYS A 185 25.43 -39.72 -4.36
N LEU A 186 24.53 -40.40 -5.08
CA LEU A 186 24.93 -41.37 -6.11
C LEU A 186 25.68 -40.70 -7.26
N GLU A 187 25.22 -39.55 -7.73
CA GLU A 187 25.91 -38.76 -8.76
C GLU A 187 27.29 -38.29 -8.26
N GLU A 188 27.40 -37.82 -7.01
CA GLU A 188 28.69 -37.46 -6.39
C GLU A 188 29.63 -38.66 -6.26
N GLU A 189 29.13 -39.85 -5.92
CA GLU A 189 29.91 -41.08 -5.86
C GLU A 189 30.38 -41.56 -7.25
N GLU A 190 29.53 -41.43 -8.27
CA GLU A 190 29.87 -41.71 -9.67
C GLU A 190 30.91 -40.71 -10.20
N ASP A 191 30.75 -39.42 -9.90
CA ASP A 191 31.71 -38.36 -10.24
C ASP A 191 33.03 -38.57 -9.51
N GLU A 192 33.02 -38.94 -8.23
CA GLU A 192 34.20 -39.29 -7.47
C GLU A 192 34.90 -40.54 -8.03
N ALA A 193 34.15 -41.56 -8.45
CA ALA A 193 34.70 -42.75 -9.09
C ALA A 193 35.29 -42.42 -10.47
N LEU A 194 34.66 -41.52 -11.22
CA LEU A 194 35.16 -41.01 -12.48
C LEU A 194 36.47 -40.25 -12.26
N ILE A 195 36.51 -39.33 -11.29
CA ILE A 195 37.71 -38.57 -10.89
C ILE A 195 38.81 -39.54 -10.44
N LYS A 196 38.51 -40.53 -9.59
CA LYS A 196 39.47 -41.57 -9.17
C LYS A 196 39.99 -42.37 -10.36
N SER A 197 39.16 -42.71 -11.36
CA SER A 197 39.60 -43.44 -12.56
C SER A 197 40.47 -42.59 -13.51
N ILE A 198 40.26 -41.28 -13.53
CA ILE A 198 41.03 -40.32 -14.33
C ILE A 198 42.35 -39.98 -13.62
N PHE A 199 42.34 -39.87 -12.29
CA PHE A 199 43.50 -39.47 -11.47
C PHE A 199 44.39 -40.64 -11.02
N CYS A 200 43.86 -41.88 -10.92
CA CYS A 200 44.62 -43.07 -10.52
C CYS A 200 45.19 -43.90 -11.69
N LYS A 201 45.14 -43.42 -12.94
CA LYS A 201 45.94 -44.02 -14.02
C LYS A 201 47.36 -43.45 -13.93
N PRO A 202 48.40 -44.25 -13.63
CA PRO A 202 49.76 -43.81 -13.85
C PRO A 202 49.98 -43.74 -15.35
N LYS A 203 49.92 -42.54 -15.93
CA LYS A 203 50.67 -42.29 -17.16
C LYS A 203 52.09 -42.00 -16.74
N ASN A 204 52.97 -42.96 -17.03
CA ASN A 204 54.37 -42.65 -17.25
C ASN A 204 54.48 -41.44 -18.19
N GLU A 205 55.52 -40.65 -17.94
CA GLU A 205 56.04 -39.54 -18.77
C GLU A 205 55.29 -38.21 -18.61
N ASP A 206 55.37 -37.65 -17.39
CA ASP A 206 56.16 -36.44 -17.10
C ASP A 206 55.83 -35.93 -15.69
N CYS A 207 56.62 -36.36 -14.71
CA CYS A 207 56.52 -35.88 -13.33
C CYS A 207 57.02 -34.43 -13.23
N VAL A 208 56.10 -33.47 -13.13
CA VAL A 208 56.44 -32.16 -12.57
C VAL A 208 56.66 -32.32 -11.07
N LYS A 209 57.92 -32.11 -10.66
CA LYS A 209 58.41 -32.27 -9.27
C LYS A 209 57.63 -31.37 -8.31
N LYS A 210 57.33 -31.89 -7.11
CA LYS A 210 56.95 -31.08 -5.94
C LYS A 210 58.04 -30.02 -5.70
N ILE A 211 57.63 -28.75 -5.68
CA ILE A 211 58.45 -27.66 -5.16
C ILE A 211 58.49 -27.84 -3.63
N HIS A 212 59.70 -27.86 -3.05
CA HIS A 212 59.94 -27.93 -1.61
C HIS A 212 59.52 -26.62 -0.94
N GLU A 213 58.97 -26.68 0.27
CA GLU A 213 58.22 -25.59 0.93
C GLU A 213 59.03 -24.36 1.40
N ASP A 214 60.30 -24.18 1.01
CA ASP A 214 61.16 -23.13 1.58
C ASP A 214 61.49 -21.95 0.63
N ASP A 215 61.09 -21.97 -0.65
CA ASP A 215 61.51 -20.94 -1.63
C ASP A 215 60.37 -20.24 -2.40
N VAL A 216 59.27 -19.84 -1.73
CA VAL A 216 58.28 -18.94 -2.36
C VAL A 216 57.91 -17.78 -1.44
N LYS A 217 58.60 -16.65 -1.67
CA LYS A 217 58.30 -15.34 -1.08
C LYS A 217 57.08 -14.73 -1.77
N TRP A 218 55.94 -14.73 -1.09
CA TRP A 218 54.72 -14.08 -1.57
C TRP A 218 54.83 -12.54 -1.48
N GLN A 219 54.84 -11.86 -2.63
CA GLN A 219 54.55 -10.43 -2.68
C GLN A 219 53.03 -10.23 -2.67
N HIS A 220 52.55 -9.48 -1.69
CA HIS A 220 51.16 -9.04 -1.60
C HIS A 220 50.86 -8.06 -2.74
N VAL A 221 50.00 -8.44 -3.68
CA VAL A 221 49.39 -7.50 -4.63
C VAL A 221 47.93 -7.34 -4.23
N SER A 222 47.58 -6.15 -3.77
CA SER A 222 46.21 -5.74 -3.47
C SER A 222 45.49 -5.37 -4.75
N LEU A 223 44.37 -6.02 -5.05
CA LEU A 223 43.47 -5.60 -6.11
C LEU A 223 42.31 -4.80 -5.53
N THR A 224 42.30 -3.53 -5.90
CA THR A 224 41.26 -2.54 -5.65
C THR A 224 39.99 -2.87 -6.43
N LYS A 225 38.84 -2.69 -5.78
CA LYS A 225 37.52 -2.71 -6.41
C LYS A 225 37.44 -1.63 -7.49
N LYS A 226 36.93 -2.00 -8.67
CA LYS A 226 36.43 -1.03 -9.64
C LYS A 226 35.08 -1.51 -10.17
N GLU A 227 34.07 -0.68 -9.92
CA GLU A 227 32.74 -0.74 -10.51
C GLU A 227 32.83 -0.56 -12.04
N LYS A 228 31.91 -1.21 -12.78
CA LYS A 228 31.56 -0.79 -14.14
C LYS A 228 30.06 -0.90 -14.36
N GLU A 229 29.54 0.18 -14.90
CA GLU A 229 28.17 0.45 -15.33
C GLU A 229 27.81 -0.26 -16.65
N ASN A 230 26.50 -0.39 -16.91
CA ASN A 230 25.89 -0.87 -18.15
C ASN A 230 26.06 0.13 -19.31
N PRO A 231 26.02 -0.34 -20.58
CA PRO A 231 24.83 -0.02 -21.39
C PRO A 231 24.40 -1.08 -22.45
N GLY A 232 23.09 -1.37 -22.50
CA GLY A 232 22.23 -1.10 -23.68
C GLY A 232 22.16 -2.02 -24.91
N GLY A 233 20.97 -2.61 -25.13
CA GLY A 233 20.33 -2.84 -26.45
C GLY A 233 20.32 -4.31 -26.94
N LYS A 234 19.29 -4.88 -27.60
CA LYS A 234 17.97 -4.47 -28.13
C LYS A 234 17.10 -5.75 -28.18
N GLY A 235 15.77 -5.63 -28.13
CA GLY A 235 14.84 -6.76 -28.29
C GLY A 235 13.97 -6.66 -29.55
N VAL A 236 13.43 -7.79 -30.03
CA VAL A 236 12.10 -7.98 -30.66
C VAL A 236 11.73 -9.50 -30.62
N PRO A 237 10.49 -9.96 -30.91
CA PRO A 237 9.70 -10.76 -29.98
C PRO A 237 9.30 -12.16 -30.52
N GLY A 238 8.69 -13.00 -29.67
CA GLY A 238 8.04 -14.23 -30.12
C GLY A 238 7.64 -15.17 -28.99
N ASP A 239 6.34 -15.17 -28.68
CA ASP A 239 5.49 -16.22 -28.11
C ASP A 239 6.08 -17.33 -27.23
N ALA A 240 5.71 -17.32 -25.95
CA ALA A 240 5.14 -18.50 -25.29
C ALA A 240 4.61 -18.17 -23.88
N ASN A 241 3.33 -18.48 -23.68
CA ASN A 241 2.78 -18.82 -22.37
C ASN A 241 3.68 -19.83 -21.65
N LYS A 242 4.35 -19.43 -20.57
CA LYS A 242 4.71 -20.34 -19.48
C LYS A 242 5.03 -19.57 -18.19
N PHE A 243 4.08 -19.67 -17.26
CA PHE A 243 4.28 -19.31 -15.86
C PHE A 243 5.31 -20.29 -15.27
N VAL A 244 6.52 -19.80 -14.94
CA VAL A 244 7.54 -20.58 -14.23
C VAL A 244 7.73 -19.98 -12.85
N PHE A 245 7.28 -20.73 -11.85
CA PHE A 245 7.54 -20.51 -10.43
C PHE A 245 9.06 -20.62 -10.20
N LYS A 246 9.72 -19.52 -9.84
CA LYS A 246 11.09 -19.54 -9.31
C LYS A 246 11.02 -19.42 -7.79
N SER A 247 11.24 -20.54 -7.10
CA SER A 247 11.54 -20.56 -5.67
C SER A 247 13.02 -20.25 -5.48
N SER A 248 13.34 -19.04 -5.04
CA SER A 248 14.65 -18.73 -4.45
C SER A 248 14.46 -18.38 -2.98
N THR A 249 14.74 -19.37 -2.15
CA THR A 249 14.98 -19.32 -0.71
C THR A 249 16.09 -18.32 -0.39
N VAL A 250 15.72 -17.16 0.16
CA VAL A 250 16.64 -16.29 0.91
C VAL A 250 16.29 -16.44 2.38
N GLY A 251 17.17 -17.10 3.12
CA GLY A 251 17.02 -17.41 4.53
C GLY A 251 16.96 -16.15 5.39
N SER A 252 15.87 -16.01 6.13
CA SER A 252 15.72 -15.08 7.23
C SER A 252 16.69 -15.43 8.35
N ARG A 253 17.64 -14.53 8.64
CA ARG A 253 18.40 -14.55 9.89
C ARG A 253 17.47 -14.16 11.03
N ILE A 254 17.14 -15.10 11.90
CA ILE A 254 16.51 -14.82 13.19
C ILE A 254 17.62 -14.47 14.18
N SER A 255 17.73 -13.19 14.53
CA SER A 255 18.55 -12.74 15.64
C SER A 255 17.79 -12.95 16.96
N VAL A 256 18.27 -13.86 17.81
CA VAL A 256 17.80 -14.01 19.18
C VAL A 256 18.42 -12.88 20.01
N VAL A 257 17.63 -11.85 20.33
CA VAL A 257 18.00 -10.84 21.32
C VAL A 257 17.71 -11.40 22.71
N LYS A 258 18.76 -11.56 23.52
CA LYS A 258 18.69 -11.97 24.92
C LYS A 258 18.04 -10.84 25.73
N LYS A 259 16.82 -11.06 26.25
CA LYS A 259 16.21 -10.15 27.24
C LYS A 259 17.04 -10.17 28.53
N PRO A 260 17.37 -9.02 29.14
CA PRO A 260 17.93 -8.99 30.49
C PRO A 260 16.87 -9.44 31.51
N ALA A 261 17.31 -10.18 32.53
CA ALA A 261 16.48 -10.58 33.66
C ALA A 261 16.03 -9.35 34.47
N CYS A 262 14.73 -9.24 34.77
CA CYS A 262 14.22 -8.30 35.75
C CYS A 262 14.15 -9.00 37.11
N ASP A 263 15.05 -8.61 38.02
CA ASP A 263 15.04 -9.02 39.42
C ASP A 263 13.72 -8.60 40.10
N HIS A 264 13.00 -9.57 40.65
CA HIS A 264 11.89 -9.33 41.56
C HIS A 264 12.46 -9.14 42.98
N SER A 265 12.79 -7.90 43.35
CA SER A 265 12.99 -7.54 44.76
C SER A 265 11.65 -7.14 45.38
N ASN A 266 11.12 -8.07 46.16
CA ASN A 266 9.95 -7.94 47.03
C ASN A 266 10.29 -6.99 48.20
N SER A 267 9.55 -5.90 48.38
CA SER A 267 9.57 -5.16 49.66
C SER A 267 8.18 -4.63 50.00
N LYS A 268 7.55 -5.34 50.94
CA LYS A 268 6.41 -4.91 51.77
C LYS A 268 6.71 -3.59 52.48
N LYS A 269 5.80 -2.62 52.38
CA LYS A 269 5.13 -1.96 53.51
C LYS A 269 3.96 -1.13 53.00
#